data_AF-A0A3D4NS51-F1
#
_entry.id   AF-A0A3D4NS51-F1
#
_cell.length_a   1.000
_cell.length_b   1.000
_cell.length_c   1.000
_cell.angle_alpha   90.00
_cell.angle_beta   90.00
_cell.angle_gamma   90.00
#
_symmetry.space_group_name_H-M   'P 1'
#
loop_
_entity.id
_entity.type
_entity.pdbx_description
1 polymer ?
#
loop_
_entity_poly.entity_id
_entity_poly.type
_entity_poly.pdbx_seq_one_letter_code
_entity_poly.pdbx_strand_id
1 'polypeptide(L)'
;MLPLSPSLLTTLAAACLYAAATLYQGTRLATGAKANKRLLVTLGVLAVLAHSASLFTHLLTPTGLGLDFFSAASLIAAAVIALTLLACARIPVENLLILLFPLGLATVLLAQFAPAGT
;
A
#
# COMPACT_ATOMS: atom_id res chain seq x y z
N MET A 1 3.32 9.68 -27.59
CA MET A 1 2.77 8.74 -26.60
C MET A 1 3.48 9.05 -25.29
N LEU A 2 2.77 9.53 -24.27
CA LEU A 2 3.40 9.82 -22.97
C LEU A 2 4.05 8.51 -22.50
N PRO A 3 5.38 8.44 -22.29
CA PRO A 3 5.96 7.30 -21.60
C PRO A 3 5.40 7.38 -20.19
N LEU A 4 4.39 6.56 -19.89
CA LEU A 4 3.94 6.37 -18.51
C LEU A 4 5.17 5.92 -17.76
N SER A 5 5.68 6.76 -16.86
CA SER A 5 6.80 6.38 -16.02
C SER A 5 6.41 5.08 -15.31
N PRO A 6 7.27 4.05 -15.32
CA PRO A 6 6.93 2.73 -14.78
C PRO A 6 6.41 2.81 -13.33
N SER A 7 6.85 3.82 -12.58
CA SER A 7 6.38 4.16 -11.23
C SER A 7 4.90 4.55 -11.15
N LEU A 8 4.35 5.25 -12.14
CA LEU A 8 2.92 5.62 -12.16
C LEU A 8 2.04 4.38 -12.30
N LEU A 9 2.42 3.45 -13.18
CA LEU A 9 1.65 2.23 -13.40
C LEU A 9 1.61 1.37 -12.12
N THR A 10 2.75 1.22 -11.44
CA THR A 10 2.84 0.50 -10.17
C THR A 10 2.11 1.21 -9.03
N THR A 11 2.13 2.53 -8.98
CA THR A 11 1.39 3.32 -7.97
C THR A 11 -0.11 3.14 -8.15
N LEU A 12 -0.60 3.27 -9.38
CA LEU A 12 -2.02 3.11 -9.69
C LEU A 12 -2.49 1.67 -9.40
N ALA A 13 -1.67 0.69 -9.75
CA ALA A 13 -1.93 -0.72 -9.44
C ALA A 13 -2.02 -0.94 -7.92
N ALA A 14 -1.07 -0.41 -7.14
CA ALA A 14 -1.09 -0.49 -5.67
C ALA A 14 -2.34 0.19 -5.09
N ALA A 15 -2.67 1.39 -5.57
CA ALA A 15 -3.86 2.13 -5.14
C ALA A 15 -5.15 1.36 -5.46
N CYS A 16 -5.30 0.82 -6.66
CA CYS A 16 -6.45 0.00 -7.04
C CYS A 16 -6.56 -1.26 -6.18
N LEU A 17 -5.45 -1.94 -5.88
CA LEU A 17 -5.45 -3.14 -5.04
C LEU A 17 -5.83 -2.81 -3.59
N TYR A 18 -5.29 -1.74 -3.01
CA TYR A 18 -5.67 -1.28 -1.68
C TYR A 18 -7.12 -0.81 -1.64
N ALA A 19 -7.61 -0.10 -2.66
CA ALA A 19 -9.01 0.31 -2.76
C ALA A 19 -9.93 -0.90 -2.83
N ALA A 20 -9.63 -1.88 -3.68
CA ALA A 20 -10.40 -3.12 -3.80
C ALA A 20 -10.42 -3.91 -2.49
N ALA A 21 -9.28 -4.04 -1.81
CA ALA A 21 -9.19 -4.71 -0.53
C ALA A 21 -9.96 -3.97 0.58
N THR A 22 -9.89 -2.63 0.61
CA THR A 22 -10.63 -1.77 1.55
C THR A 22 -12.12 -1.87 1.33
N LEU A 23 -12.59 -1.77 0.08
CA LEU A 23 -14.01 -1.89 -0.28
C LEU A 23 -14.55 -3.29 0.03
N TYR A 24 -13.79 -4.34 -0.28
CA TYR A 24 -14.18 -5.71 0.04
C TYR A 24 -14.29 -5.93 1.55
N GLN A 25 -13.29 -5.48 2.33
CA GLN A 25 -13.34 -5.64 3.77
C GLN A 25 -14.42 -4.76 4.41
N GLY A 26 -14.60 -3.52 3.92
CA GLY A 26 -15.64 -2.60 4.39
C GLY A 26 -17.06 -3.08 4.10
N THR A 27 -17.33 -3.60 2.91
CA THR A 27 -18.63 -4.19 2.56
C THR A 27 -18.94 -5.46 3.37
N ARG A 28 -17.93 -6.30 3.62
CA ARG A 28 -18.07 -7.47 4.49
C ARG A 28 -18.33 -7.09 5.95
N LEU A 29 -17.66 -6.05 6.46
CA LEU A 29 -17.93 -5.53 7.80
C LEU A 29 -19.35 -4.95 7.90
N ALA A 30 -19.78 -4.16 6.91
CA ALA A 30 -21.12 -3.57 6.88
C ALA A 30 -22.24 -4.63 6.80
N THR A 31 -21.96 -5.77 6.18
CA THR A 31 -22.89 -6.91 6.08
C THR A 31 -22.75 -7.91 7.25
N GLY A 32 -21.86 -7.67 8.21
CA GLY A 32 -21.58 -8.58 9.33
C GLY A 32 -20.99 -9.94 8.89
N ALA A 33 -20.55 -10.05 7.65
CA ALA A 33 -20.03 -11.29 7.07
C ALA A 33 -18.53 -11.41 7.31
N LYS A 34 -18.05 -12.63 7.60
CA LYS A 34 -16.61 -12.89 7.71
C LYS A 34 -15.94 -12.67 6.36
N ALA A 35 -14.93 -11.81 6.32
CA ALA A 35 -14.13 -11.58 5.13
C ALA A 35 -13.26 -12.81 4.82
N ASN A 36 -13.01 -13.08 3.54
CA ASN A 36 -12.10 -14.16 3.17
C ASN A 36 -10.65 -13.72 3.38
N LYS A 37 -10.04 -14.24 4.46
CA LYS A 37 -8.64 -14.02 4.82
C LYS A 37 -7.66 -14.22 3.66
N ARG A 38 -7.80 -15.32 2.90
CA ARG A 38 -6.88 -15.62 1.78
C ARG A 38 -6.96 -14.55 0.70
N LEU A 39 -8.16 -14.07 0.40
CA LEU A 39 -8.36 -13.01 -0.59
C LEU A 39 -7.73 -11.68 -0.11
N LEU A 40 -7.94 -11.33 1.16
CA LEU A 40 -7.35 -10.12 1.73
C LEU A 40 -5.83 -10.15 1.73
N VAL A 41 -5.26 -11.28 2.15
CA VAL A 41 -3.80 -11.42 2.23
C VAL A 41 -3.18 -11.41 0.83
N THR A 42 -3.78 -12.08 -0.14
CA THR A 42 -3.27 -12.08 -1.53
C THR A 42 -3.35 -10.70 -2.16
N LEU A 43 -4.47 -9.98 -2.02
CA LEU A 43 -4.61 -8.61 -2.48
C LEU A 43 -3.61 -7.67 -1.79
N GLY A 44 -3.48 -7.78 -0.46
CA GLY A 44 -2.54 -6.99 0.32
C GLY A 44 -1.08 -7.23 -0.07
N VAL A 45 -0.68 -8.48 -0.30
CA VAL A 45 0.69 -8.82 -0.75
C VAL A 45 0.96 -8.21 -2.12
N LEU A 46 0.04 -8.35 -3.07
CA LEU A 46 0.20 -7.74 -4.40
C LEU A 46 0.27 -6.21 -4.31
N ALA A 47 -0.55 -5.60 -3.45
CA ALA A 47 -0.55 -4.16 -3.23
C ALA A 47 0.78 -3.67 -2.65
N VAL A 48 1.31 -4.35 -1.62
CA VAL A 48 2.60 -4.03 -1.02
C VAL A 48 3.73 -4.17 -2.03
N LEU A 49 3.75 -5.23 -2.84
CA LEU A 49 4.79 -5.41 -3.87
C LEU A 49 4.78 -4.26 -4.89
N ALA A 50 3.60 -3.85 -5.35
CA ALA A 50 3.46 -2.72 -6.27
C ALA A 50 3.83 -1.38 -5.58
N HIS A 51 3.42 -1.19 -4.32
CA HIS A 51 3.76 -0.03 -3.50
C HIS A 51 5.28 0.09 -3.32
N SER A 52 5.93 -0.98 -2.88
CA SER A 52 7.38 -1.02 -2.67
C SER A 52 8.16 -0.80 -3.96
N ALA A 53 7.72 -1.39 -5.09
CA ALA A 53 8.35 -1.17 -6.39
C ALA A 53 8.29 0.30 -6.82
N SER A 54 7.14 0.95 -6.65
CA SER A 54 6.99 2.39 -6.92
C SER A 54 7.90 3.21 -6.01
N LEU A 55 7.87 2.94 -4.71
CA LEU A 55 8.64 3.69 -3.72
C LEU A 55 10.16 3.54 -3.91
N PHE A 56 10.62 2.38 -4.37
CA PHE A 56 12.04 2.15 -4.67
C PHE A 56 12.56 3.10 -5.74
N THR A 57 11.73 3.45 -6.73
CA THR A 57 12.11 4.42 -7.77
C THR A 57 12.21 5.86 -7.27
N HIS A 58 11.51 6.21 -6.19
CA HIS A 58 11.60 7.52 -5.54
C HIS A 58 12.75 7.58 -4.52
N LEU A 59 12.99 6.47 -3.81
CA LEU A 59 14.06 6.37 -2.81
C LEU A 59 15.47 6.37 -3.43
N LEU A 60 15.67 5.75 -4.59
CA LEU A 60 17.00 5.70 -5.22
C LEU A 60 17.23 6.94 -6.07
N THR A 61 17.88 7.94 -5.48
CA THR A 61 18.34 9.13 -6.19
C THR A 61 19.83 8.98 -6.56
N PRO A 62 20.32 9.68 -7.61
CA PRO A 62 21.74 9.67 -7.98
C PRO A 62 22.68 10.12 -6.84
N THR A 63 22.16 10.87 -5.88
CA THR A 63 22.90 11.43 -4.74
C THR A 63 22.77 10.59 -3.45
N GLY A 64 21.97 9.51 -3.45
CA GLY A 64 21.77 8.65 -2.28
C GLY A 64 20.30 8.26 -2.05
N LEU A 65 19.97 7.92 -0.81
CA LEU A 65 18.60 7.54 -0.43
C LEU A 65 17.75 8.80 -0.17
N GLY A 66 16.81 9.10 -1.07
CA GLY A 66 15.87 10.22 -0.96
C GLY A 66 14.73 9.92 0.01
N LEU A 67 15.00 10.01 1.32
CA LEU A 67 13.96 9.88 2.36
C LEU A 67 13.36 11.25 2.70
N ASP A 68 12.55 11.79 1.80
CA ASP A 68 11.67 12.90 2.17
C ASP A 68 10.54 12.44 3.13
N PHE A 69 9.83 13.38 3.74
CA PHE A 69 8.78 13.09 4.71
C PHE A 69 7.69 12.14 4.16
N PHE A 70 7.26 12.31 2.91
CA PHE A 70 6.21 11.51 2.29
C PHE A 70 6.71 10.13 1.90
N SER A 71 7.92 10.04 1.34
CA SER A 71 8.58 8.78 1.02
C SER A 71 8.85 7.95 2.28
N ALA A 72 9.30 8.59 3.37
CA ALA A 72 9.49 7.92 4.66
C ALA A 72 8.16 7.44 5.27
N ALA A 73 7.12 8.29 5.27
CA ALA A 73 5.79 7.91 5.74
C ALA A 73 5.20 6.74 4.93
N SER A 74 5.39 6.76 3.62
CA SER A 74 4.97 5.70 2.70
C SER A 74 5.74 4.40 2.92
N LEU A 75 7.04 4.47 3.21
CA LEU A 75 7.86 3.31 3.58
C LEU A 75 7.38 2.68 4.89
N ILE A 76 7.09 3.51 5.90
CA ILE A 76 6.57 3.05 7.19
C ILE A 76 5.21 2.38 6.99
N ALA A 77 4.30 3.00 6.23
CA ALA A 77 2.99 2.41 5.95
C ALA A 77 3.12 1.05 5.23
N ALA A 78 3.96 0.97 4.19
CA ALA A 78 4.24 -0.28 3.49
C ALA A 78 4.80 -1.35 4.42
N ALA A 79 5.75 -0.99 5.30
CA ALA A 79 6.33 -1.91 6.28
C ALA A 79 5.31 -2.40 7.31
N VAL A 80 4.46 -1.52 7.86
CA VAL A 80 3.41 -1.88 8.81
C VAL A 80 2.38 -2.81 8.15
N ILE A 81 1.99 -2.53 6.91
CA ILE A 81 1.07 -3.40 6.14
C ILE A 81 1.74 -4.77 5.91
N ALA A 82 3.00 -4.81 5.47
CA ALA A 82 3.74 -6.05 5.25
C ALA A 82 3.86 -6.90 6.51
N LEU A 83 4.22 -6.28 7.64
CA LEU A 83 4.29 -6.95 8.95
C LEU A 83 2.92 -7.45 9.39
N THR A 84 1.86 -6.68 9.15
CA THR A 84 0.48 -7.11 9.47
C THR A 84 0.04 -8.28 8.61
N LEU A 85 0.41 -8.31 7.32
CA LEU A 85 0.16 -9.45 6.43
C LEU A 85 0.93 -10.69 6.89
N LEU A 86 2.18 -10.54 7.32
CA LEU A 86 2.96 -11.63 7.91
C LEU A 86 2.33 -12.12 9.22
N ALA A 87 1.90 -11.20 10.08
CA ALA A 87 1.18 -11.52 11.31
C ALA A 87 -0.15 -12.24 11.02
N CYS A 88 -0.86 -11.88 9.94
CA CYS A 88 -2.06 -12.59 9.49
C CYS A 88 -1.79 -14.08 9.23
N ALA A 89 -0.57 -14.49 8.87
CA ALA A 89 -0.25 -15.90 8.71
C ALA A 89 -0.25 -16.68 10.04
N ARG A 90 -0.01 -16.00 11.17
CA ARG A 90 0.11 -16.62 12.52
C ARG A 90 -1.10 -16.36 13.42
N ILE A 91 -1.68 -15.16 13.33
CA ILE A 91 -2.77 -14.68 14.18
C ILE A 91 -3.83 -13.96 13.34
N PRO A 92 -5.13 -14.02 13.68
CA PRO A 92 -6.22 -13.43 12.89
C PRO A 92 -6.32 -11.90 13.06
N VAL A 93 -5.24 -11.17 12.76
CA VAL A 93 -5.15 -9.70 12.87
C VAL A 93 -5.70 -8.95 11.64
N GLU A 94 -6.51 -9.65 10.83
CA GLU A 94 -7.11 -9.15 9.59
C GLU A 94 -7.89 -7.85 9.81
N ASN A 95 -8.45 -7.67 11.00
CA ASN A 95 -9.24 -6.50 11.34
C ASN A 95 -8.42 -5.19 11.32
N LEU A 96 -7.10 -5.26 11.56
CA LEU A 96 -6.22 -4.09 11.43
C LEU A 96 -6.06 -3.63 9.97
N LEU A 97 -6.19 -4.56 9.00
CA LEU A 97 -6.04 -4.23 7.58
C LEU A 97 -7.11 -3.25 7.10
N ILE A 98 -8.26 -3.17 7.78
CA ILE A 98 -9.33 -2.25 7.42
C ILE A 98 -8.90 -0.78 7.53
N LEU A 99 -7.98 -0.49 8.45
CA LEU A 99 -7.39 0.83 8.63
C LEU A 99 -6.09 0.97 7.83
N LEU A 100 -5.32 -0.11 7.74
CA LEU A 100 -4.01 -0.07 7.08
C LEU A 100 -4.09 0.00 5.55
N PHE A 101 -5.07 -0.62 4.91
CA PHE A 101 -5.25 -0.52 3.46
C PHE A 101 -5.61 0.88 2.96
N PRO A 102 -6.58 1.63 3.54
CA PRO A 102 -6.82 3.01 3.13
C PRO A 102 -5.63 3.92 3.45
N LEU A 103 -4.90 3.64 4.54
CA LEU A 103 -3.64 4.33 4.85
C LEU A 103 -2.57 4.05 3.78
N GLY A 104 -2.43 2.80 3.33
CA GLY A 104 -1.52 2.42 2.24
C GLY A 104 -1.86 3.14 0.92
N LEU A 105 -3.14 3.20 0.57
CA LEU A 105 -3.63 3.98 -0.57
C LEU A 105 -3.27 5.46 -0.45
N ALA A 106 -3.57 6.08 0.70
CA ALA A 106 -3.30 7.50 0.91
C ALA A 106 -1.81 7.80 0.81
N THR A 107 -0.97 6.98 1.45
CA THR A 107 0.48 7.19 1.48
C THR A 107 1.17 6.91 0.14
N VAL A 108 0.69 5.95 -0.66
CA VAL A 108 1.24 5.72 -2.01
C VAL A 108 0.90 6.87 -2.96
N LEU A 109 -0.30 7.43 -2.85
CA LEU A 109 -0.71 8.59 -3.64
C LEU A 109 0.03 9.85 -3.19
N LEU A 110 0.18 10.06 -1.88
CA LEU A 110 0.96 11.18 -1.35
C LEU A 110 2.42 11.08 -1.78
N ALA A 111 3.06 9.91 -1.69
CA ALA A 111 4.46 9.77 -2.15
C ALA A 111 4.63 10.06 -3.65
N GLN A 112 3.61 9.80 -4.47
CA GLN A 112 3.70 10.03 -5.91
C GLN A 112 3.33 11.46 -6.34
N PHE A 113 2.38 12.11 -5.66
CA PHE A 113 1.79 13.39 -6.08
C PHE A 113 2.11 14.55 -5.13
N ALA A 114 2.52 14.30 -3.89
CA ALA A 114 2.90 15.36 -2.98
C ALA A 114 4.30 15.90 -3.38
N PRO A 115 4.51 17.22 -3.30
CA PRO A 115 5.84 17.79 -3.44
C PRO A 115 6.74 17.26 -2.31
N ALA A 116 8.04 17.11 -2.58
CA ALA A 116 9.00 16.73 -1.55
C ALA A 116 8.86 17.68 -0.36
N GLY A 117 8.45 17.13 0.79
CA GLY A 117 8.34 17.90 2.02
C GLY A 117 9.75 18.34 2.41
N THR A 118 9.96 19.65 2.49
CA THR A 118 11.20 20.30 2.95
C THR A 118 11.57 19.84 4.36
#